data_AF-A0A353H5Q3-F1
#
_entry.id   AF-A0A353H5Q3-F1
#
_cell.length_a   1.000
_cell.length_b   1.000
_cell.length_c   1.000
_cell.angle_alpha   90.00
_cell.angle_beta   90.00
_cell.angle_gamma   90.00
#
_symmetry.space_group_name_H-M   'P 1'
#
loop_
_entity.id
_entity.type
_entity.pdbx_description
1 polymer ?
#
loop_
_entity_poly.entity_id
_entity_poly.type
_entity_poly.pdbx_seq_one_letter_code
_entity_poly.pdbx_strand_id
1 'polypeptide(L)' 'MGEFCELAVGGDIKSIWDPRNDKEVEAAEGQFKKLRKSGFKAFKVRKTGKKGKEITSFDRNAGKIIMVPEMVGG' A
#
# COMPACT_ATOMS: atom_id res chain seq x y z
N MET A 1 18.07 26.76 8.54
CA MET A 1 17.73 25.94 7.35
C MET A 1 17.32 24.58 7.86
N GLY A 2 16.02 24.30 7.91
CA GLY A 2 15.53 22.99 8.36
C GLY A 2 15.67 22.00 7.22
N GLU A 3 16.46 20.96 7.43
CA GLU A 3 16.67 19.90 6.46
C GLU A 3 15.34 19.17 6.21
N PHE A 4 14.82 19.37 5.01
CA PHE A 4 13.67 18.70 4.45
C PHE A 4 14.13 17.28 4.09
N CYS A 5 14.04 16.34 5.03
CA CYS A 5 14.20 14.93 4.71
C CYS A 5 12.95 14.47 3.95
N GLU A 6 13.00 14.57 2.62
CA GLU A 6 12.08 13.91 1.70
C GLU A 6 12.01 12.42 2.05
N LEU A 7 10.95 12.06 2.76
CA LEU A 7 10.54 10.67 2.94
C LEU A 7 10.17 10.10 1.56
N ALA A 8 11.04 9.23 1.07
CA ALA A 8 10.86 8.27 -0.02
C ALA A 8 10.93 8.80 -1.47
N VAL A 9 12.11 8.63 -2.06
CA VAL A 9 12.40 8.57 -3.52
C VAL A 9 11.60 7.49 -4.30
N GLY A 10 10.58 6.86 -3.70
CA GLY A 10 9.92 5.67 -4.23
C GLY A 10 8.40 5.74 -4.41
N GLY A 11 7.75 6.82 -3.96
CA GLY A 11 6.29 7.01 -4.12
C GLY A 11 5.40 5.93 -3.51
N ASP A 12 5.95 4.99 -2.74
CA ASP A 12 5.19 3.85 -2.21
C ASP A 12 4.34 4.24 -0.99
N ILE A 13 3.05 3.95 -1.08
CA ILE A 13 2.05 4.19 -0.04
C ILE A 13 1.85 2.91 0.75
N LYS A 14 2.15 2.96 2.05
CA LYS A 14 1.97 1.81 2.95
C LYS A 14 0.64 1.97 3.66
N SER A 15 -0.29 1.04 3.42
CA SER A 15 -1.57 0.98 4.13
C SER A 15 -1.53 -0.18 5.12
N ILE A 16 -1.75 0.12 6.38
CA ILE A 16 -1.80 -0.83 7.50
C ILE A 16 -3.17 -0.65 8.14
N TRP A 17 -3.86 -1.74 8.44
CA TRP A 17 -5.18 -1.73 9.09
C TRP A 17 -5.33 -2.94 9.97
N ASP A 18 -6.23 -2.86 10.94
CA ASP A 18 -6.57 -4.01 11.76
C ASP A 18 -7.67 -4.85 11.07
N PRO A 19 -7.44 -6.14 10.76
CA PRO A 19 -8.44 -6.99 10.08
C PRO A 19 -9.70 -7.22 10.94
N ARG A 20 -9.58 -6.99 12.25
CA ARG A 20 -10.65 -7.07 13.25
C ARG A 20 -11.51 -5.82 13.33
N ASN A 21 -11.08 -4.72 12.70
CA ASN A 21 -11.79 -3.45 12.73
C ASN A 21 -12.40 -3.16 11.35
N ASP A 22 -13.70 -3.44 11.19
CA ASP A 22 -14.42 -3.27 9.92
C ASP A 22 -14.29 -1.85 9.34
N LYS A 23 -14.21 -0.81 10.18
CA LYS A 23 -14.05 0.57 9.71
C LYS A 23 -12.69 0.82 9.05
N GLU A 24 -11.63 0.24 9.58
CA GLU A 24 -10.28 0.38 9.01
C GLU A 24 -10.12 -0.47 7.75
N VAL A 25 -10.75 -1.65 7.73
CA VAL A 25 -10.83 -2.51 6.55
C VAL A 25 -11.52 -1.78 5.40
N GLU A 26 -12.67 -1.14 5.64
CA GLU A 26 -13.41 -0.40 4.62
C GLU A 26 -12.61 0.80 4.08
N ALA A 27 -11.96 1.55 4.98
CA ALA A 27 -11.09 2.65 4.58
C ALA A 27 -9.90 2.17 3.73
N ALA A 28 -9.27 1.06 4.11
CA ALA A 28 -8.16 0.46 3.38
C ALA A 28 -8.60 -0.12 2.02
N GLU A 29 -9.79 -0.72 1.94
CA GLU A 29 -10.36 -1.21 0.69
C GLU A 29 -10.65 -0.04 -0.27
N GLY A 30 -11.24 1.05 0.23
CA GLY A 30 -11.48 2.26 -0.55
C GLY A 30 -10.19 2.88 -1.08
N GLN A 31 -9.16 2.93 -0.24
CA GLN A 31 -7.84 3.44 -0.62
C GLN A 31 -7.16 2.54 -1.66
N PHE A 32 -7.23 1.22 -1.48
CA PHE A 32 -6.73 0.23 -2.44
C PHE A 32 -7.39 0.38 -3.81
N LYS A 33 -8.72 0.49 -3.85
CA LYS A 33 -9.48 0.63 -5.11
C LYS A 33 -9.15 1.95 -5.81
N LYS A 34 -9.04 3.05 -5.07
CA LYS A 34 -8.68 4.36 -5.61
C LYS A 34 -7.27 4.36 -6.21
N LEU A 35 -6.29 3.83 -5.48
CA LEU A 35 -4.90 3.77 -5.92
C LEU A 35 -4.73 2.81 -7.11
N ARG A 36 -5.42 1.68 -7.10
CA ARG A 36 -5.39 0.76 -8.24
C ARG A 36 -6.00 1.35 -9.50
N LYS A 37 -7.09 2.11 -9.39
CA LYS A 37 -7.66 2.88 -10.51
C LYS A 37 -6.68 3.94 -11.03
N SER A 38 -5.80 4.43 -10.17
CA SER A 38 -4.76 5.40 -10.51
C SER A 38 -3.48 4.76 -11.09
N GLY A 39 -3.45 3.44 -11.33
CA GLY A 39 -2.29 2.74 -11.90
C GLY A 39 -1.23 2.34 -10.88
N PHE A 40 -1.59 2.16 -9.61
CA PHE A 40 -0.67 1.68 -8.58
C PHE A 40 -0.73 0.15 -8.46
N LYS A 41 0.43 -0.47 -8.28
CA LYS A 41 0.60 -1.90 -7.99
C LYS A 41 0.53 -2.15 -6.49
N ALA A 42 -0.26 -3.12 -6.09
CA ALA A 42 -0.40 -3.48 -4.69
C ALA A 42 0.47 -4.69 -4.33
N PHE A 43 1.22 -4.61 -3.25
CA PHE A 43 2.08 -5.67 -2.74
C PHE A 43 1.65 -6.03 -1.33
N LYS A 44 1.39 -7.33 -1.09
CA LYS A 44 1.11 -7.82 0.26
C LYS A 44 2.41 -7.94 1.04
N VAL A 45 2.47 -7.41 2.26
CA VAL A 45 3.64 -7.64 3.13
C VAL A 45 3.35 -8.86 3.98
N ARG A 46 4.19 -9.89 3.86
CA ARG A 46 4.13 -11.02 4.80
C ARG A 46 4.82 -10.64 6.11
N LYS A 47 4.38 -11.24 7.22
CA LYS A 47 4.91 -11.07 8.60
C LYS A 47 6.45 -11.10 8.70
N THR A 48 7.14 -11.72 7.75
CA THR A 48 8.61 -11.79 7.69
C THR A 48 9.32 -10.50 7.22
N GLY A 49 8.58 -9.41 6.95
CA GLY A 49 9.17 -8.12 6.58
C GLY A 49 9.68 -8.01 5.13
N LYS A 50 9.64 -9.10 4.35
CA LYS A 50 9.97 -9.06 2.91
C LYS A 50 8.78 -8.55 2.09
N LYS A 51 9.05 -7.68 1.10
CA LYS A 51 8.09 -7.30 0.03
C LYS A 51 7.51 -8.61 -0.52
N GLY A 52 6.23 -8.87 -0.27
CA GLY A 52 5.60 -10.11 -0.72
C GLY A 52 5.16 -10.02 -2.18
N LYS A 53 4.34 -10.97 -2.61
CA LYS A 53 3.79 -11.01 -3.96
C LYS A 53 2.90 -9.79 -4.22
N GLU A 54 2.97 -9.29 -5.46
CA GLU A 54 1.94 -8.40 -5.99
C GLU A 54 0.59 -9.09 -5.86
N ILE A 55 -0.39 -8.37 -5.34
CA ILE A 55 -1.76 -8.85 -5.15
C ILE A 55 -2.70 -8.04 -6.03
N THR A 56 -3.49 -8.75 -6.82
CA THR A 56 -4.58 -8.20 -7.61
C THR A 56 -5.92 -8.28 -6.90
N SER A 57 -5.95 -8.54 -5.59
CA SER A 57 -7.18 -8.50 -4.79
C SER A 57 -6.87 -7.98 -3.40
N PHE A 58 -7.74 -7.12 -2.87
CA PHE A 58 -7.64 -6.63 -1.50
C PHE A 58 -7.88 -7.81 -0.54
N ASP A 59 -6.94 -8.01 0.39
CA ASP A 59 -6.99 -9.11 1.35
C ASP A 59 -7.21 -8.52 2.73
N ARG A 60 -8.47 -8.52 3.18
CA ARG A 60 -8.88 -7.99 4.49
C ARG A 60 -8.00 -8.51 5.63
N ASN A 61 -7.54 -9.76 5.54
CA ASN A 61 -6.75 -10.44 6.57
C ASN A 61 -5.24 -10.19 6.47
N ALA A 62 -4.77 -9.48 5.44
CA ALA A 62 -3.36 -9.13 5.31
C ALA A 62 -2.88 -8.19 6.41
N GLY A 63 -3.75 -7.27 6.85
CA GLY A 63 -3.44 -6.19 7.81
C GLY A 63 -2.39 -5.18 7.34
N LYS A 64 -1.75 -5.42 6.19
CA LYS A 64 -0.72 -4.56 5.62
C LYS A 64 -0.52 -4.81 4.13
N ILE A 65 -0.52 -3.73 3.35
CA ILE A 65 -0.11 -3.71 1.95
C ILE A 65 0.80 -2.51 1.67
N ILE A 66 1.55 -2.61 0.58
CA ILE A 66 2.35 -1.52 0.04
C ILE A 66 1.85 -1.28 -1.38
N MET A 67 1.34 -0.10 -1.66
CA MET A 67 0.97 0.34 -2.99
C MET A 67 2.15 1.09 -3.58
N VAL A 68 2.67 0.64 -4.72
CA VAL A 68 3.79 1.29 -5.41
C VAL A 68 3.23 1.87 -6.71
N PRO A 69 3.47 3.16 -7.02
CA PRO A 69 3.11 3.70 -8.32
C PRO A 69 3.87 2.94 -9.39
N GLU A 70 3.21 2.61 -10.50
CA GLU A 70 3.96 2.24 -11.70
C GLU A 70 4.74 3.48 -12.15
N MET A 71 6.03 3.50 -11.87
CA MET A 71 6.94 4.48 -12.44
C MET A 71 6.89 4.30 -13.97
N VAL A 72 6.16 5.19 -14.65
CA VAL A 72 6.34 5.41 -16.08
C VAL A 72 7.67 6.13 -16.22
N GLY A 73 8.75 5.36 -16.30
CA GLY A 73 10.04 5.85 -16.77
C GLY A 73 9.92 6.07 -18.27
N GLY A 74 9.83 7.34 -18.68
CA GLY A 74 10.06 7.76 -20.06
C GLY A 74 11.54 7.86 -20.36
#